data_AF-A0A7X0UVR0-F1
#
_entry.id   AF-A0A7X0UVR0-F1
#
_cell.length_a   1.000
_cell.length_b   1.000
_cell.length_c   1.000
_cell.angle_alpha   90.00
_cell.angle_beta   90.00
_cell.angle_gamma   90.00
#
_symmetry.space_group_name_H-M   'P 1'
#
loop_
_entity.id
_entity.type
_entity.pdbx_description
1 polymer ?
#
loop_
_entity_poly.entity_id
_entity_poly.type
_entity_poly.pdbx_seq_one_letter_code
_entity_poly.pdbx_strand_id
1 'polypeptide(L)'
;MRQLFSSPRIENVEAVARLLEDAGIEVRISNGRSYRGAIRGNFSYRDGSDSAPRPAVWVLRSDQQPEARQLLREAGLLQASPARTEGFLPPAAIAGGDRSPLAARGGGRLRYGLLMGIAVIAAVVIVNFNSGDKPMPADPARVVAAAPDAGRASAPTATDVAGAAGLDMLATLPEQVHGVPTPPLLAATLLRSALDDRAAKRACLAIDAADPPAGLIATLAADGLDVVPASSERCEEADRTRIEVRDYRTDGSGTGSVQLAVAGEPARELAVRRDGNAWRRVDAP
;
A
#
# COMPACT_ATOMS: atom_id res chain seq x y z
N MET A 1 29.87 4.13 29.99
CA MET A 1 29.05 4.69 28.90
C MET A 1 27.63 4.16 29.00
N ARG A 2 26.62 5.02 28.85
CA ARG A 2 25.21 4.59 28.89
C ARG A 2 24.43 5.23 27.74
N GLN A 3 23.55 4.45 27.12
CA GLN A 3 22.71 4.89 26.02
C GLN A 3 21.65 5.87 26.51
N LEU A 4 21.46 6.97 25.77
CA LEU A 4 20.41 7.96 26.04
C LEU A 4 19.28 7.90 25.01
N PHE A 5 19.64 7.78 23.74
CA PHE A 5 18.69 7.91 22.63
C PHE A 5 19.10 7.01 21.47
N SER A 6 18.12 6.44 20.78
CA SER A 6 18.29 5.71 19.52
C SER A 6 17.14 5.98 18.59
N SER A 7 17.43 6.15 17.30
CA SER A 7 16.44 6.43 16.27
C SER A 7 16.80 5.67 14.99
N PRO A 8 15.81 5.21 14.20
CA PRO A 8 16.05 4.66 12.87
C PRO A 8 16.68 5.68 11.91
N ARG A 9 16.34 6.97 12.09
CA ARG A 9 16.91 8.07 11.30
C ARG A 9 18.18 8.58 11.99
N ILE A 10 19.27 8.56 11.24
CA ILE A 10 20.58 8.97 11.71
C ILE A 10 20.69 10.47 11.96
N GLU A 11 19.98 11.27 11.16
CA GLU A 11 19.94 12.73 11.27
C GLU A 11 19.42 13.16 12.66
N ASN A 12 18.45 12.42 13.20
CA ASN A 12 17.92 12.67 14.53
C ASN A 12 18.96 12.39 15.61
N VAL A 13 19.76 11.33 15.45
CA VAL A 13 20.82 10.96 16.39
C VAL A 13 21.96 11.98 16.37
N GLU A 14 22.32 12.48 15.19
CA GLU A 14 23.31 13.55 15.03
C GLU A 14 22.82 14.88 15.61
N ALA A 15 21.55 15.25 15.40
CA ALA A 15 20.97 16.46 15.98
C ALA A 15 20.96 16.41 17.52
N VAL A 16 20.63 15.25 18.09
CA VAL A 16 20.67 15.02 19.54
C VAL A 16 22.11 15.05 20.08
N ALA A 17 23.07 14.49 19.35
CA ALA A 17 24.47 14.56 19.74
C ALA A 17 24.96 16.02 19.78
N ARG A 18 24.65 16.82 18.75
CA ARG A 18 25.00 18.25 18.72
C ARG A 18 24.38 19.03 19.88
N LEU A 19 23.10 18.81 20.16
CA LEU A 19 22.42 19.43 21.31
C LEU A 19 23.16 19.16 22.64
N LEU A 20 23.64 17.92 22.83
CA LEU A 20 24.36 17.53 24.05
C LEU A 20 25.79 18.08 24.06
N GLU A 21 26.47 18.09 22.91
CA GLU A 21 27.82 18.68 22.77
C GLU A 21 27.81 20.20 23.01
N ASP A 22 26.79 20.91 22.52
CA ASP A 22 26.58 22.35 22.76
C ASP A 22 26.40 22.67 24.25
N ALA A 23 25.84 21.73 25.02
CA ALA A 23 25.72 21.80 26.47
C ALA A 23 26.99 21.35 27.23
N GLY A 24 28.08 21.04 26.52
CA GLY A 24 29.35 20.61 27.12
C GLY A 24 29.36 19.15 27.59
N ILE A 25 28.41 18.33 27.12
CA ILE A 25 28.29 16.92 27.50
C ILE A 25 29.04 16.06 26.49
N GLU A 26 29.93 15.20 27.00
CA GLU A 26 30.77 14.36 26.16
C GLU A 26 30.01 13.11 25.68
N VAL A 27 29.77 13.03 24.37
CA VAL A 27 28.96 11.97 23.74
C VAL A 27 29.71 11.18 22.67
N ARG A 28 29.24 9.96 22.41
CA ARG A 28 29.69 9.08 21.33
C ARG A 28 28.50 8.56 20.55
N ILE A 29 28.57 8.68 19.24
CA ILE A 29 27.58 8.09 18.33
C ILE A 29 28.05 6.68 17.94
N SER A 30 27.18 5.68 18.13
CA SER A 30 27.35 4.33 17.59
C SER A 30 26.50 4.15 16.33
N ASN A 31 26.98 3.38 15.35
CA ASN A 31 26.31 3.19 14.06
C ASN A 31 25.98 4.52 13.35
N GLY A 32 26.85 5.53 13.54
CA GLY A 32 26.80 6.82 12.86
C GLY A 32 27.24 6.72 11.39
N ARG A 33 27.30 7.85 10.67
CA ARG A 33 27.78 7.92 9.29
C ARG A 33 29.27 7.63 9.33
N SER A 34 29.65 6.36 9.23
CA SER A 34 31.05 6.03 9.04
C SER A 34 31.46 6.58 7.68
N TYR A 35 32.61 7.25 7.64
CA TYR A 35 33.21 7.91 6.47
C TYR A 35 33.41 6.99 5.24
N ARG A 36 32.99 5.72 5.30
CA ARG A 36 33.18 4.67 4.29
C ARG A 36 31.91 3.85 4.01
N GLY A 37 30.70 4.40 4.20
CA GLY A 37 29.46 3.60 4.20
C GLY A 37 28.34 3.95 3.20
N ALA A 38 28.55 4.84 2.23
CA ALA A 38 27.47 5.26 1.32
C ALA A 38 27.56 4.64 -0.09
N ILE A 39 27.65 3.31 -0.18
CA ILE A 39 26.96 2.63 -1.30
C ILE A 39 25.51 2.58 -0.84
N ARG A 40 24.65 3.36 -1.50
CA ARG A 40 23.23 3.46 -1.19
C ARG A 40 22.59 2.08 -1.39
N GLY A 41 22.53 1.28 -0.33
CA GLY A 41 21.68 0.12 -0.28
C GLY A 41 20.24 0.62 -0.38
N ASN A 42 19.56 0.29 -1.48
CA ASN A 42 18.16 0.65 -1.66
C ASN A 42 17.35 0.19 -0.44
N PHE A 43 16.49 1.07 0.05
CA PHE A 43 15.49 0.75 1.07
C PHE A 43 14.67 -0.46 0.60
N SER A 44 14.90 -1.62 1.22
CA SER A 44 14.23 -2.86 0.87
C SER A 44 13.07 -3.09 1.82
N TYR A 45 11.85 -3.14 1.29
CA TYR A 45 10.64 -3.48 2.05
C TYR A 45 10.63 -4.93 2.59
N ARG A 46 11.56 -5.78 2.12
CA ARG A 46 11.71 -7.16 2.59
C ARG A 46 12.63 -7.26 3.81
N ASP A 47 13.37 -6.20 4.11
CA ASP A 47 14.21 -6.16 5.30
C ASP A 47 13.35 -5.64 6.46
N GLY A 48 13.07 -6.51 7.44
CA GLY A 48 12.31 -6.12 8.62
C GLY A 48 13.00 -4.97 9.35
N SER A 49 12.24 -4.16 10.08
CA SER A 49 12.72 -3.02 10.90
C SER A 49 13.76 -3.36 11.99
N ASP A 50 14.19 -4.62 12.05
CA ASP A 50 15.01 -5.23 13.10
C ASP A 50 16.38 -5.73 12.60
N SER A 51 16.65 -5.74 11.29
CA SER A 51 17.90 -6.34 10.78
C SER A 51 19.13 -5.42 10.86
N ALA A 52 18.94 -4.09 10.84
CA ALA A 52 20.05 -3.14 10.83
C ALA A 52 20.37 -2.60 12.25
N PRO A 53 21.66 -2.50 12.65
CA PRO A 53 22.05 -1.89 13.91
C PRO A 53 21.60 -0.43 13.96
N ARG A 54 20.73 -0.08 14.93
CA ARG A 54 20.18 1.29 15.04
C ARG A 54 21.26 2.30 15.47
N PRO A 55 21.31 3.48 14.84
CA PRO A 55 22.09 4.61 15.34
C PRO A 55 21.68 4.99 16.77
N ALA A 56 22.66 5.28 17.62
CA ALA A 56 22.42 5.64 19.02
C ALA A 56 23.48 6.59 19.59
N VAL A 57 23.07 7.44 20.54
CA VAL A 57 23.94 8.35 21.30
C VAL A 57 24.20 7.79 22.70
N TRP A 58 25.47 7.76 23.07
CA TRP A 58 25.99 7.31 24.36
C TRP A 58 26.72 8.45 25.06
N VAL A 59 26.54 8.62 26.37
CA VAL A 59 27.40 9.53 27.16
C VAL A 59 28.65 8.78 27.57
N LEU A 60 29.83 9.39 27.41
CA LEU A 60 31.09 8.80 27.85
C LEU A 60 31.16 8.79 29.38
N ARG A 61 30.91 9.96 29.95
CA ARG A 61 30.96 10.28 31.38
C ARG A 61 29.66 9.93 32.09
N SER A 62 29.75 9.06 33.10
CA SER A 62 28.54 8.58 33.81
C SER A 62 27.92 9.66 34.71
N ASP A 63 28.73 10.61 35.18
CA ASP A 63 28.34 11.76 35.99
C ASP A 63 27.48 12.77 35.23
N GLN A 64 27.68 12.91 33.91
CA GLN A 64 26.89 13.83 33.06
C GLN A 64 25.55 13.22 32.61
N GLN A 65 25.27 11.96 32.96
CA GLN A 65 24.04 11.27 32.54
C GLN A 65 22.75 11.93 33.05
N PRO A 66 22.62 12.34 34.33
CA PRO A 66 21.39 12.95 34.85
C PRO A 66 21.06 14.27 34.15
N GLU A 67 22.09 15.09 33.93
CA GLU A 67 22.01 16.38 33.23
C GLU A 67 21.62 16.20 31.77
N ALA A 68 22.26 15.27 31.05
CA ALA A 68 21.90 14.96 29.67
C ALA A 68 20.43 14.52 29.53
N ARG A 69 19.93 13.72 30.49
CA ARG A 69 18.52 13.32 30.51
C ARG A 69 17.58 14.47 30.83
N GLN A 70 18.01 15.44 31.64
CA GLN A 70 17.23 16.63 31.93
C GLN A 70 17.10 17.49 30.68
N LEU A 71 18.20 17.77 29.99
CA LEU A 71 18.22 18.55 28.75
C LEU A 71 17.30 17.93 27.68
N LEU A 72 17.33 16.61 27.53
CA LEU A 72 16.45 15.92 26.57
C LEU A 72 14.97 15.93 26.97
N ARG A 73 14.63 16.05 28.26
CA ARG A 73 13.25 16.25 28.72
C ARG A 73 12.78 17.67 28.42
N GLU A 74 13.63 18.67 28.68
CA GLU A 74 13.34 20.07 28.40
C GLU A 74 13.16 20.31 26.88
N ALA A 75 13.92 19.60 26.05
CA ALA A 75 13.76 19.59 24.59
C ALA A 75 12.53 18.79 24.10
N GLY A 76 11.76 18.16 24.99
CA GLY A 76 10.59 17.35 24.63
C GLY A 76 10.91 16.02 23.93
N LEU A 77 12.19 15.62 23.88
CA LEU A 77 12.67 14.41 23.20
C LEU A 77 12.56 13.16 24.08
N LEU A 78 12.54 13.34 25.39
CA LEU A 78 12.18 12.31 26.35
C LEU A 78 10.87 12.69 27.03
N GLN A 79 9.88 11.82 26.93
CA GLN A 79 8.75 11.85 27.87
C GLN A 79 9.33 11.71 29.27
N ALA A 80 8.79 12.46 30.24
CA ALA A 80 9.12 12.27 31.64
C ALA A 80 8.85 10.79 31.96
N SER A 81 9.91 9.98 31.94
CA SER A 81 9.83 8.60 32.38
C SER A 81 9.33 8.70 33.81
N PRO A 82 8.16 8.12 34.15
CA PRO A 82 7.60 8.25 35.48
C PRO A 82 8.74 7.87 36.42
N ALA A 83 9.15 8.86 37.23
CA ALA A 83 10.24 8.71 38.17
C ALA A 83 10.05 7.36 38.84
N ARG A 84 11.02 6.46 38.60
CA ARG A 84 10.97 5.05 38.96
C ARG A 84 10.33 4.97 40.34
N THR A 85 9.06 4.56 40.38
CA THR A 85 8.24 4.62 41.58
C THR A 85 9.04 4.03 42.73
N GLU A 86 9.20 4.80 43.80
CA GLU A 86 9.82 4.41 45.08
C GLU A 86 8.97 3.34 45.78
N GLY A 87 8.57 2.30 45.06
CA GLY A 87 7.80 1.17 45.53
C GLY A 87 8.63 -0.08 45.32
N PHE A 88 8.84 -0.83 46.39
CA PHE A 88 9.43 -2.18 46.41
C PHE A 88 8.60 -3.24 45.65
N LEU A 89 7.70 -2.82 44.75
CA LEU A 89 6.92 -3.71 43.91
C LEU A 89 7.66 -3.94 42.58
N PRO A 90 7.68 -5.18 42.09
CA PRO A 90 8.35 -5.50 40.84
C PRO A 90 7.73 -4.66 39.72
N PRO A 91 8.56 -4.01 38.87
CA PRO A 91 8.05 -3.27 37.75
C PRO A 91 7.30 -4.25 36.85
N ALA A 92 6.03 -3.95 36.57
CA ALA A 92 5.29 -4.64 35.53
C ALA A 92 6.14 -4.60 34.26
N ALA A 93 6.47 -5.78 33.74
CA ALA A 93 7.35 -5.97 32.60
C ALA A 93 6.82 -5.18 31.40
N ILE A 94 7.37 -3.98 31.18
CA ILE A 94 7.33 -3.33 29.89
C ILE A 94 8.76 -3.40 29.35
N ALA A 95 9.09 -4.61 28.91
CA ALA A 95 10.15 -4.86 27.96
C ALA A 95 9.47 -5.19 26.63
N GLY A 96 9.54 -4.24 25.69
CA GLY A 96 9.48 -4.49 24.26
C GLY A 96 8.22 -5.13 23.68
N GLY A 97 7.42 -4.31 23.00
CA GLY A 97 6.53 -4.77 21.93
C GLY A 97 5.11 -4.31 22.13
N ASP A 98 4.59 -3.62 21.10
CA ASP A 98 3.19 -3.26 20.94
C ASP A 98 2.28 -4.50 20.99
N ARG A 99 1.95 -4.95 22.19
CA ARG A 99 0.81 -5.80 22.45
C ARG A 99 -0.07 -5.05 23.43
N SER A 100 -1.11 -4.44 22.88
CA SER A 100 -2.19 -3.82 23.65
C SER A 100 -2.61 -4.78 24.78
N PRO A 101 -2.70 -4.31 26.05
CA PRO A 101 -3.01 -5.15 27.20
C PRO A 101 -4.42 -5.80 27.14
N LEU A 102 -5.22 -5.44 26.13
CA LEU A 102 -6.49 -6.10 25.80
C LEU A 102 -6.34 -7.52 25.22
N ALA A 103 -5.11 -7.94 24.86
CA ALA A 103 -4.86 -9.30 24.36
C ALA A 103 -4.68 -10.35 25.47
N ALA A 104 -4.53 -9.95 26.74
CA ALA A 104 -4.15 -10.87 27.82
C ALA A 104 -5.31 -11.44 28.64
N ARG A 105 -6.56 -11.00 28.45
CA ARG A 105 -7.75 -11.59 29.09
C ARG A 105 -8.94 -11.66 28.13
N GLY A 106 -9.14 -12.82 27.51
CA GLY A 106 -10.46 -13.27 27.05
C GLY A 106 -11.22 -12.42 26.03
N GLY A 107 -10.52 -11.71 25.12
CA GLY A 107 -11.11 -10.79 24.13
C GLY A 107 -11.97 -11.41 23.01
N GLY A 108 -12.35 -12.68 23.10
CA GLY A 108 -13.24 -13.32 22.12
C GLY A 108 -14.69 -12.85 22.26
N ARG A 109 -15.19 -12.72 23.48
CA ARG A 109 -16.63 -12.46 23.73
C ARG A 109 -17.04 -11.01 23.44
N LEU A 110 -16.14 -10.05 23.67
CA LEU A 110 -16.42 -8.64 23.39
C LEU A 110 -16.45 -8.33 21.89
N ARG A 111 -15.61 -9.01 21.09
CA ARG A 111 -15.61 -8.89 19.63
C ARG A 111 -16.92 -9.39 19.02
N TYR A 112 -17.42 -10.54 19.47
CA TYR A 112 -18.70 -11.06 18.98
C TYR A 112 -19.89 -10.24 19.48
N GLY A 113 -19.86 -9.71 20.71
CA GLY A 113 -20.91 -8.81 21.20
C GLY A 113 -21.01 -7.51 20.40
N LEU A 114 -19.87 -6.91 20.04
CA LEU A 114 -19.83 -5.72 19.20
C LEU A 114 -20.33 -6.00 17.78
N LEU A 115 -19.91 -7.11 17.17
CA LEU A 115 -20.37 -7.49 15.83
C LEU A 115 -21.87 -7.78 15.80
N MET A 116 -22.41 -8.42 16.84
CA MET A 116 -23.85 -8.68 16.96
C MET A 116 -24.64 -7.38 17.15
N GLY A 117 -24.14 -6.44 17.96
CA GLY A 117 -24.74 -5.11 18.10
C GLY A 117 -24.78 -4.34 16.79
N ILE A 118 -23.68 -4.33 16.02
CA ILE A 118 -23.63 -3.69 14.70
C ILE A 118 -24.60 -4.36 13.71
N ALA A 119 -24.68 -5.70 13.72
CA ALA A 119 -25.60 -6.44 12.84
C ALA A 119 -27.08 -6.15 13.15
N VAL A 120 -27.45 -6.03 14.43
CA VAL A 120 -28.81 -5.65 14.84
C VAL A 120 -29.14 -4.22 14.39
N ILE A 121 -28.21 -3.28 14.57
CA ILE A 121 -28.41 -1.89 14.12
C ILE A 121 -28.56 -1.84 12.59
N ALA A 122 -27.71 -2.57 11.84
CA ALA A 122 -27.79 -2.63 10.38
C ALA A 122 -29.13 -3.23 9.90
N ALA A 123 -29.62 -4.31 10.54
CA ALA A 123 -30.90 -4.91 10.22
C ALA A 123 -32.07 -3.94 10.46
N VAL A 124 -32.06 -3.19 11.57
CA VAL A 124 -33.09 -2.18 11.87
C VAL A 124 -33.07 -1.05 10.83
N VAL A 125 -31.90 -0.58 10.41
CA VAL A 125 -31.76 0.44 9.36
C VAL A 125 -32.31 -0.08 8.03
N ILE A 126 -31.96 -1.30 7.61
CA ILE A 126 -32.44 -1.88 6.34
C ILE A 126 -33.96 -2.02 6.32
N VAL A 127 -34.57 -2.48 7.42
CA VAL A 127 -36.04 -2.62 7.51
C VAL A 127 -36.74 -1.26 7.47
N ASN A 128 -36.14 -0.23 8.08
CA ASN A 128 -36.70 1.12 8.09
C ASN A 128 -36.56 1.81 6.72
N PHE A 129 -35.48 1.55 5.98
CA PHE A 129 -35.29 2.05 4.61
C PHE A 129 -36.23 1.34 3.60
N ASN A 130 -36.43 0.02 3.73
CA ASN A 130 -37.33 -0.72 2.84
C ASN A 130 -38.83 -0.43 3.07
N SER A 131 -39.18 0.17 4.20
CA SER A 131 -40.56 0.56 4.51
C SER A 131 -40.94 1.94 3.93
N GLY A 132 -40.02 2.60 3.21
CA GLY A 132 -40.16 3.98 2.73
C GLY A 132 -40.47 4.17 1.24
N ASP A 133 -40.40 3.14 0.39
CA ASP A 133 -40.51 3.34 -1.06
C ASP A 133 -41.91 3.00 -1.60
N LYS A 134 -42.76 4.02 -1.63
CA LYS A 134 -43.86 4.08 -2.62
C LYS A 134 -43.24 4.43 -3.98
N PRO A 135 -43.45 3.63 -5.04
CA PRO A 135 -42.99 4.00 -6.37
C PRO A 135 -43.89 5.09 -6.93
N MET A 136 -43.30 6.22 -7.31
CA MET A 136 -43.94 7.24 -8.14
C MET A 136 -43.31 7.22 -9.55
N PRO A 137 -44.10 7.39 -10.62
CA PRO A 137 -43.67 7.07 -11.98
C PRO A 137 -42.76 8.15 -12.58
N ALA A 138 -41.93 7.69 -13.52
CA ALA A 138 -41.02 8.48 -14.32
C ALA A 138 -41.75 9.50 -15.22
N ASP A 139 -41.17 10.69 -15.33
CA ASP A 139 -41.58 11.72 -16.28
C ASP A 139 -40.45 11.94 -17.29
N PRO A 140 -40.67 11.71 -18.61
CA PRO A 140 -39.67 11.94 -19.64
C PRO A 140 -39.93 13.27 -20.35
N ALA A 141 -38.98 14.20 -20.29
CA ALA A 141 -38.56 15.05 -21.43
C ALA A 141 -37.73 16.25 -20.97
N ARG A 142 -36.47 16.31 -21.41
CA ARG A 142 -35.97 17.54 -22.06
C ARG A 142 -34.84 17.21 -23.02
N VAL A 143 -35.21 17.14 -24.30
CA VAL A 143 -34.31 17.20 -25.46
C VAL A 143 -34.16 18.67 -25.85
N VAL A 144 -32.94 19.17 -25.94
CA VAL A 144 -32.53 20.35 -26.74
C VAL A 144 -31.13 20.00 -27.27
N ALA A 145 -31.05 19.37 -28.44
CA ALA A 145 -30.88 19.99 -29.76
C ALA A 145 -29.45 20.50 -30.00
N ALA A 146 -28.73 19.74 -30.81
CA ALA A 146 -27.49 20.11 -31.49
C ALA A 146 -27.79 20.86 -32.79
N ALA A 147 -26.92 21.80 -33.19
CA ALA A 147 -26.71 22.22 -34.58
C ALA A 147 -25.37 23.00 -34.71
N PRO A 148 -24.75 23.08 -35.91
CA PRO A 148 -23.30 22.90 -36.09
C PRO A 148 -22.54 24.09 -36.73
N ASP A 149 -21.21 23.90 -36.79
CA ASP A 149 -20.18 24.38 -37.73
C ASP A 149 -20.33 25.69 -38.51
N ALA A 150 -19.33 26.57 -38.39
CA ALA A 150 -18.59 27.17 -39.52
C ALA A 150 -17.45 28.06 -39.01
N GLY A 151 -16.23 27.90 -39.56
CA GLY A 151 -15.19 28.93 -39.41
C GLY A 151 -13.74 28.47 -39.49
N ARG A 152 -13.37 27.70 -40.52
CA ARG A 152 -11.97 27.54 -40.92
C ARG A 152 -11.50 28.79 -41.67
N ALA A 153 -10.44 29.45 -41.20
CA ALA A 153 -9.63 30.35 -42.03
C ALA A 153 -8.20 30.50 -41.47
N SER A 154 -7.28 29.80 -42.15
CA SER A 154 -5.97 30.22 -42.65
C SER A 154 -5.07 31.19 -41.85
N ALA A 155 -3.85 30.73 -41.60
CA ALA A 155 -2.65 31.53 -41.38
C ALA A 155 -2.33 32.45 -42.59
N PRO A 156 -1.49 33.47 -42.38
CA PRO A 156 -0.16 33.39 -42.99
C PRO A 156 1.00 33.81 -42.08
N THR A 157 2.15 33.29 -42.48
CA THR A 157 3.53 33.42 -42.00
C THR A 157 4.07 34.86 -42.02
N ALA A 158 4.85 35.25 -41.00
CA ALA A 158 6.08 36.02 -41.17
C ALA A 158 6.93 36.01 -39.89
N THR A 159 8.08 35.35 -40.03
CA THR A 159 9.35 35.44 -39.33
C THR A 159 9.65 36.79 -38.68
N ASP A 160 9.98 36.81 -37.38
CA ASP A 160 11.21 37.47 -36.91
C ASP A 160 11.72 36.92 -35.58
N VAL A 161 13.03 37.06 -35.39
CA VAL A 161 13.93 36.22 -34.60
C VAL A 161 14.10 36.70 -33.15
N ALA A 162 14.49 35.74 -32.29
CA ALA A 162 15.13 35.88 -30.98
C ALA A 162 14.23 36.08 -29.75
N GLY A 163 14.18 35.03 -28.91
CA GLY A 163 13.95 35.19 -27.48
C GLY A 163 12.84 34.37 -26.83
N ALA A 164 12.71 33.08 -27.11
CA ALA A 164 11.94 32.17 -26.25
C ALA A 164 12.40 30.70 -26.36
N ALA A 165 13.70 30.47 -26.56
CA ALA A 165 14.31 29.15 -26.40
C ALA A 165 14.45 28.82 -24.91
N GLY A 166 13.33 28.62 -24.22
CA GLY A 166 13.31 28.36 -22.78
C GLY A 166 12.19 27.45 -22.27
N LEU A 167 11.20 27.07 -23.10
CA LEU A 167 10.06 26.27 -22.63
C LEU A 167 9.80 24.99 -23.44
N ASP A 168 10.44 24.79 -24.60
CA ASP A 168 10.34 23.55 -25.40
C ASP A 168 11.35 22.46 -24.99
N MET A 169 12.13 22.68 -23.93
CA MET A 169 13.07 21.71 -23.38
C MET A 169 12.58 21.08 -22.08
N LEU A 170 11.27 20.90 -21.92
CA LEU A 170 10.67 19.90 -21.03
C LEU A 170 10.38 18.63 -21.82
N ALA A 171 11.36 18.17 -22.60
CA ALA A 171 11.34 16.86 -23.20
C ALA A 171 11.45 15.82 -22.08
N THR A 172 10.28 15.24 -21.76
CA THR A 172 10.08 13.82 -21.50
C THR A 172 11.16 13.16 -20.65
N LEU A 173 10.93 13.15 -19.33
CA LEU A 173 11.41 12.03 -18.52
C LEU A 173 11.01 10.74 -19.24
N PRO A 174 11.88 9.72 -19.32
CA PRO A 174 11.48 8.43 -19.87
C PRO A 174 10.23 7.98 -19.12
N GLU A 175 9.19 7.59 -19.86
CA GLU A 175 7.98 7.01 -19.28
C GLU A 175 8.41 5.78 -18.48
N GLN A 176 8.49 5.94 -17.16
CA GLN A 176 9.07 4.92 -16.30
C GLN A 176 8.04 3.81 -16.15
N VAL A 177 8.27 2.73 -16.89
CA VAL A 177 7.47 1.51 -16.74
C VAL A 177 7.91 0.79 -15.47
N HIS A 178 7.00 0.71 -14.51
CA HIS A 178 7.22 0.08 -13.22
C HIS A 178 6.54 -1.30 -13.17
N GLY A 179 7.29 -2.33 -12.77
CA GLY A 179 6.72 -3.62 -12.40
C GLY A 179 6.11 -3.54 -11.00
N VAL A 180 4.82 -3.84 -10.89
CA VAL A 180 4.05 -3.76 -9.63
C VAL A 180 3.38 -5.12 -9.41
N PRO A 181 3.20 -5.58 -8.15
CA PRO A 181 2.41 -6.78 -7.89
C PRO A 181 1.03 -6.69 -8.56
N THR A 182 0.64 -7.76 -9.24
CA THR A 182 -0.60 -7.84 -10.01
C THR A 182 -1.80 -7.61 -9.07
N PRO A 183 -2.62 -6.57 -9.29
CA PRO A 183 -3.77 -6.31 -8.45
C PRO A 183 -4.77 -7.49 -8.53
N PRO A 184 -5.33 -7.97 -7.39
CA PRO A 184 -6.27 -9.10 -7.39
C PRO A 184 -7.51 -8.87 -8.28
N LEU A 185 -8.01 -7.63 -8.32
CA LEU A 185 -9.15 -7.26 -9.16
C LEU A 185 -8.82 -7.30 -10.66
N LEU A 186 -7.58 -6.97 -11.03
CA LEU A 186 -7.11 -7.11 -12.41
C LEU A 186 -7.08 -8.59 -12.81
N ALA A 187 -6.48 -9.44 -11.97
CA ALA A 187 -6.43 -10.88 -12.20
C ALA A 187 -7.83 -11.50 -12.34
N ALA A 188 -8.78 -11.10 -11.49
CA ALA A 188 -10.17 -11.55 -11.59
C ALA A 188 -10.86 -11.09 -12.88
N THR A 189 -10.58 -9.88 -13.36
CA THR A 189 -11.15 -9.38 -14.62
C THR A 189 -10.64 -10.20 -15.81
N LEU A 190 -9.33 -10.46 -15.85
CA LEU A 190 -8.73 -11.26 -16.92
C LEU A 190 -9.20 -12.71 -16.87
N LEU A 191 -9.33 -13.29 -15.67
CA LEU A 191 -9.88 -14.61 -15.47
C LEU A 191 -11.29 -14.73 -16.05
N ARG A 192 -12.18 -13.79 -15.71
CA ARG A 192 -13.56 -13.77 -16.24
C ARG A 192 -13.55 -13.75 -17.77
N SER A 193 -12.79 -12.82 -18.36
CA SER A 193 -12.68 -12.75 -19.82
C SER A 193 -12.17 -14.05 -20.46
N ALA A 194 -11.16 -14.70 -19.86
CA ALA A 194 -10.60 -15.94 -20.38
C ALA A 194 -11.54 -17.14 -20.23
N LEU A 195 -12.39 -17.14 -19.20
CA LEU A 195 -13.43 -18.15 -18.98
C LEU A 195 -14.61 -17.95 -19.93
N ASP A 196 -15.03 -16.69 -20.14
CA ASP A 196 -16.09 -16.32 -21.07
C ASP A 196 -15.73 -16.70 -22.52
N ASP A 197 -14.49 -16.41 -22.96
CA ASP A 197 -13.95 -16.81 -24.26
C ASP A 197 -14.02 -18.33 -24.50
N ARG A 198 -14.04 -19.12 -23.43
CA ARG A 198 -14.03 -20.60 -23.45
C ARG A 198 -15.38 -21.21 -23.08
N ALA A 199 -16.39 -20.40 -22.74
CA ALA A 199 -17.65 -20.84 -22.15
C ALA A 199 -17.45 -21.80 -20.95
N ALA A 200 -16.37 -21.60 -20.18
CA ALA A 200 -16.00 -22.44 -19.04
C ALA A 200 -16.35 -21.75 -17.72
N LYS A 201 -16.65 -22.54 -16.68
CA LYS A 201 -16.92 -22.01 -15.32
C LYS A 201 -15.90 -22.46 -14.29
N ARG A 202 -14.97 -23.33 -14.68
CA ARG A 202 -14.02 -24.02 -13.81
C ARG A 202 -12.59 -23.66 -14.19
N ALA A 203 -11.84 -23.10 -13.26
CA ALA A 203 -10.45 -22.72 -13.49
C ALA A 203 -9.56 -22.84 -12.25
N CYS A 204 -8.27 -22.86 -12.54
CA CYS A 204 -7.20 -22.74 -11.56
C CYS A 204 -6.49 -21.41 -11.76
N LEU A 205 -6.38 -20.61 -10.70
CA LEU A 205 -5.79 -19.28 -10.78
C LEU A 205 -4.47 -19.21 -10.02
N ALA A 206 -3.45 -18.64 -10.65
CA ALA A 206 -2.23 -18.15 -10.02
C ALA A 206 -2.05 -16.65 -10.33
N ILE A 207 -1.57 -15.88 -9.34
CA ILE A 207 -1.23 -14.46 -9.47
C ILE A 207 0.24 -14.29 -9.10
N ASP A 208 1.06 -13.85 -10.05
CA ASP A 208 2.52 -13.71 -9.88
C ASP A 208 3.18 -14.96 -9.28
N ALA A 209 2.80 -16.15 -9.80
CA ALA A 209 3.20 -17.47 -9.32
C ALA A 209 2.82 -17.80 -7.85
N ALA A 210 1.94 -17.02 -7.24
CA ALA A 210 1.39 -17.26 -5.91
C ALA A 210 -0.12 -17.58 -5.97
N ASP A 211 -0.62 -18.16 -4.87
CA ASP A 211 -2.04 -18.42 -4.72
C ASP A 211 -2.84 -17.11 -4.55
N PRO A 212 -4.03 -17.02 -5.17
CA PRO A 212 -4.89 -15.86 -5.03
C PRO A 212 -5.39 -15.71 -3.59
N PRO A 213 -5.64 -14.47 -3.11
CA PRO A 213 -6.16 -14.25 -1.78
C PRO A 213 -7.55 -14.88 -1.61
N ALA A 214 -7.83 -15.46 -0.45
CA ALA A 214 -9.08 -16.19 -0.20
C ALA A 214 -10.35 -15.35 -0.44
N GLY A 215 -10.30 -14.03 -0.16
CA GLY A 215 -11.41 -13.12 -0.44
C GLY A 215 -11.72 -12.98 -1.94
N LEU A 216 -10.71 -13.09 -2.80
CA LEU A 216 -10.90 -13.09 -4.25
C LEU A 216 -11.62 -14.36 -4.72
N ILE A 217 -11.17 -15.52 -4.22
CA ILE A 217 -11.81 -16.82 -4.52
C ILE A 217 -13.28 -16.81 -4.07
N ALA A 218 -13.56 -16.31 -2.87
CA ALA A 218 -14.94 -16.19 -2.37
C ALA A 218 -15.81 -15.27 -3.24
N THR A 219 -15.24 -14.17 -3.74
CA THR A 219 -15.95 -13.25 -4.65
C THR A 219 -16.25 -13.92 -5.99
N LEU A 220 -15.27 -14.62 -6.59
CA LEU A 220 -15.46 -15.35 -7.84
C LEU A 220 -16.48 -16.48 -7.70
N ALA A 221 -16.51 -17.16 -6.54
CA ALA A 221 -17.52 -18.16 -6.23
C ALA A 221 -18.92 -17.56 -6.12
N ALA A 222 -19.07 -16.36 -5.55
CA ALA A 222 -20.35 -15.64 -5.51
C ALA A 222 -20.84 -15.25 -6.91
N ASP A 223 -19.93 -15.00 -7.85
CA ASP A 223 -20.22 -14.77 -9.27
C ASP A 223 -20.58 -16.07 -10.03
N GLY A 224 -20.58 -17.23 -9.35
CA GLY A 224 -20.91 -18.54 -9.95
C GLY A 224 -19.74 -19.23 -10.66
N LEU A 225 -18.50 -18.79 -10.41
CA LEU A 225 -17.29 -19.40 -10.95
C LEU A 225 -16.66 -20.34 -9.92
N ASP A 226 -16.35 -21.56 -10.34
CA ASP A 226 -15.62 -22.54 -9.51
C ASP A 226 -14.12 -22.40 -9.77
N VAL A 227 -13.51 -21.47 -9.02
CA VAL A 227 -12.10 -21.12 -9.12
C VAL A 227 -11.36 -21.63 -7.89
N VAL A 228 -10.25 -22.32 -8.11
CA VAL A 228 -9.38 -22.82 -7.05
C VAL A 228 -7.95 -22.30 -7.22
N PRO A 229 -7.15 -22.22 -6.13
CA PRO A 229 -5.74 -21.89 -6.23
C PRO A 229 -4.99 -22.88 -7.12
N ALA A 230 -4.02 -22.40 -7.90
CA ALA A 230 -3.23 -23.25 -8.80
C ALA A 230 -2.39 -24.32 -8.05
N SER A 231 -2.08 -24.09 -6.78
CA SER A 231 -1.42 -25.07 -5.90
C SER A 231 -2.32 -26.20 -5.42
N SER A 232 -3.64 -26.09 -5.61
CA SER A 232 -4.58 -27.09 -5.11
C SER A 232 -4.55 -28.38 -5.94
N GLU A 233 -4.71 -29.51 -5.27
CA GLU A 233 -4.78 -30.84 -5.91
C GLU A 233 -5.94 -30.93 -6.91
N ARG A 234 -7.01 -30.14 -6.71
CA ARG A 234 -8.15 -30.07 -7.63
C ARG A 234 -7.77 -29.52 -9.01
N CYS A 235 -6.61 -28.88 -9.15
CA CYS A 235 -6.14 -28.40 -10.44
C CYS A 235 -5.62 -29.49 -11.38
N GLU A 236 -5.46 -30.71 -10.88
CA GLU A 236 -5.13 -31.86 -11.71
C GLU A 236 -6.41 -32.58 -12.21
N GLU A 237 -7.58 -32.16 -11.75
CA GLU A 237 -8.87 -32.68 -12.26
C GLU A 237 -9.05 -32.33 -13.74
N ALA A 238 -9.53 -33.31 -14.50
CA ALA A 238 -10.01 -33.06 -15.86
C ALA A 238 -11.17 -32.04 -15.81
N ASP A 239 -11.14 -31.05 -16.70
CA ASP A 239 -12.12 -29.95 -16.83
C ASP A 239 -11.86 -28.67 -16.01
N ARG A 240 -10.62 -28.46 -15.53
CA ARG A 240 -10.16 -27.14 -15.04
C ARG A 240 -9.09 -26.55 -15.94
N THR A 241 -9.31 -25.34 -16.43
CA THR A 241 -8.27 -24.61 -17.17
C THR A 241 -7.34 -23.89 -16.20
N ARG A 242 -6.02 -24.13 -16.30
CA ARG A 242 -5.01 -23.37 -15.54
C ARG A 242 -4.76 -22.02 -16.20
N ILE A 243 -4.90 -20.96 -15.41
CA ILE A 243 -4.74 -19.56 -15.80
C ILE A 243 -3.77 -18.90 -14.83
N GLU A 244 -2.75 -18.26 -15.38
CA GLU A 244 -1.73 -17.52 -14.63
C GLU A 244 -1.70 -16.08 -15.13
N VAL A 245 -1.80 -15.14 -14.19
CA VAL A 245 -1.69 -13.70 -14.46
C VAL A 245 -0.43 -13.20 -13.76
N ARG A 246 0.48 -12.56 -14.50
CA ARG A 246 1.76 -12.12 -13.95
C ARG A 246 2.35 -10.89 -14.65
N ASP A 247 3.41 -10.35 -14.06
CA ASP A 247 4.24 -9.29 -14.63
C ASP A 247 3.42 -8.05 -15.04
N TYR A 248 2.60 -7.56 -14.12
CA TYR A 248 1.88 -6.31 -14.33
C TYR A 248 2.85 -5.12 -14.33
N ARG A 249 2.82 -4.35 -15.43
CA ARG A 249 3.67 -3.19 -15.68
C ARG A 249 2.82 -1.96 -15.91
N THR A 250 3.14 -0.85 -15.25
CA THR A 250 2.38 0.41 -15.35
C THR A 250 3.32 1.61 -15.36
N ASP A 251 2.92 2.66 -16.06
CA ASP A 251 3.52 4.00 -16.09
C ASP A 251 3.02 4.90 -14.95
N GLY A 252 2.08 4.41 -14.13
CA GLY A 252 1.44 5.18 -13.05
C GLY A 252 0.25 6.03 -13.50
N SER A 253 -0.10 6.05 -14.80
CA SER A 253 -1.27 6.80 -15.31
C SER A 253 -2.59 6.05 -15.13
N GLY A 254 -2.53 4.78 -14.72
CA GLY A 254 -3.68 3.87 -14.66
C GLY A 254 -3.80 2.97 -15.89
N THR A 255 -2.91 3.10 -16.87
CA THR A 255 -2.72 2.10 -17.93
C THR A 255 -1.54 1.18 -17.63
N GLY A 256 -1.50 0.02 -18.26
CA GLY A 256 -0.40 -0.91 -18.12
C GLY A 256 -0.50 -2.11 -19.05
N SER A 257 0.52 -2.96 -19.00
CA SER A 257 0.51 -4.27 -19.64
C SER A 257 0.61 -5.38 -18.61
N VAL A 258 0.06 -6.55 -18.94
CA VAL A 258 0.05 -7.73 -18.06
C VAL A 258 0.16 -8.99 -18.90
N GLN A 259 0.89 -9.98 -18.39
CA GLN A 259 1.02 -11.27 -19.04
C GLN A 259 -0.09 -12.22 -18.56
N LEU A 260 -0.84 -12.77 -19.51
CA LEU A 260 -1.83 -13.81 -19.27
C LEU A 260 -1.35 -15.11 -19.93
N ALA A 261 -1.14 -16.14 -19.13
CA ALA A 261 -0.86 -17.48 -19.61
C ALA A 261 -2.05 -18.39 -19.34
N VAL A 262 -2.54 -19.06 -20.37
CA VAL A 262 -3.64 -20.02 -20.29
C VAL A 262 -3.11 -21.38 -20.73
N ALA A 263 -3.47 -22.45 -20.02
CA ALA A 263 -3.03 -23.79 -20.35
C ALA A 263 -3.36 -24.14 -21.82
N GLY A 264 -2.33 -24.59 -22.55
CA GLY A 264 -2.41 -24.93 -23.97
C GLY A 264 -2.22 -23.76 -24.93
N GLU A 265 -2.02 -22.53 -24.43
CA GLU A 265 -1.77 -21.35 -25.24
C GLU A 265 -0.43 -20.68 -24.87
N PRO A 266 0.23 -19.98 -25.81
CA PRO A 266 1.37 -19.13 -25.48
C PRO A 266 0.92 -17.98 -24.57
N ALA A 267 1.80 -17.58 -23.65
CA ALA A 267 1.56 -16.39 -22.83
C ALA A 267 1.40 -15.15 -23.73
N ARG A 268 0.36 -14.36 -23.46
CA ARG A 268 0.03 -13.16 -24.23
C ARG A 268 0.12 -11.92 -23.34
N GLU A 269 0.71 -10.88 -23.88
CA GLU A 269 0.71 -9.56 -23.26
C GLU A 269 -0.59 -8.84 -23.60
N LEU A 270 -1.28 -8.31 -22.59
CA LEU A 270 -2.55 -7.62 -22.72
C LEU A 270 -2.41 -6.18 -22.24
N ALA A 271 -2.88 -5.22 -23.04
CA ALA A 271 -3.01 -3.84 -22.60
C ALA A 271 -4.25 -3.68 -21.71
N VAL A 272 -4.09 -3.08 -20.55
CA VAL A 272 -5.14 -2.89 -19.55
C VAL A 272 -5.20 -1.45 -19.07
N ARG A 273 -6.42 -1.01 -18.73
CA ARG A 273 -6.71 0.30 -18.15
C ARG A 273 -7.55 0.14 -16.90
N ARG A 274 -7.23 0.94 -15.89
CA ARG A 274 -8.01 1.07 -14.68
C ARG A 274 -9.00 2.21 -14.81
N ASP A 275 -10.28 1.90 -14.61
CA ASP A 275 -11.37 2.88 -14.57
C ASP A 275 -11.98 2.87 -13.15
N GLY A 276 -11.45 3.75 -12.28
CA GLY A 276 -11.84 3.78 -10.86
C GLY A 276 -11.44 2.50 -10.13
N ASN A 277 -12.43 1.66 -9.79
CA ASN A 277 -12.21 0.36 -9.14
C ASN A 277 -12.30 -0.83 -10.12
N ALA A 278 -12.66 -0.58 -11.38
CA ALA A 278 -12.76 -1.59 -12.42
C ALA A 278 -11.49 -1.62 -13.27
N TRP A 279 -11.24 -2.78 -13.89
CA TRP A 279 -10.20 -2.96 -14.90
C TRP A 279 -10.87 -3.32 -16.22
N ARG A 280 -10.30 -2.84 -17.32
CA ARG A 280 -10.73 -3.18 -18.68
C ARG A 280 -9.52 -3.46 -19.56
N ARG A 281 -9.70 -4.39 -20.51
CA ARG A 281 -8.72 -4.61 -21.59
C ARG A 281 -8.88 -3.47 -22.59
N VAL A 282 -7.78 -2.87 -23.01
CA VAL A 282 -7.79 -1.78 -24.01
C VAL A 282 -8.11 -2.35 -25.40
N ASP A 283 -7.81 -3.62 -25.63
CA ASP A 283 -8.06 -4.34 -26.89
C ASP A 283 -9.41 -5.06 -26.95
N ALA A 284 -10.27 -4.91 -25.92
CA ALA A 284 -11.61 -5.48 -25.92
C ALA A 284 -12.64 -4.41 -26.34
N PRO A 285 -13.52 -4.70 -27.31
CA PRO A 285 -14.62 -3.80 -27.68
C PRO A 285 -15.62 -3.58 -26.55
#